data_AF-A0A077FGB6-F1
#
_entry.id   AF-A0A077FGB6-F1
#
_cell.length_a   1.000
_cell.length_b   1.000
_cell.length_c   1.000
_cell.angle_alpha   90.00
_cell.angle_beta   90.00
_cell.angle_gamma   90.00
#
_symmetry.space_group_name_H-M   'P 1'
#
loop_
_entity.id
_entity.type
_entity.pdbx_description
1 polymer ?
#
loop_
_entity_poly.entity_id
_entity_poly.type
_entity_poly.pdbx_seq_one_letter_code
_entity_poly.pdbx_strand_id
1 'polypeptide(L)'
;MFALSKESVASAVTTSLFVLLWSSGAIVSKLGLAHASPFAFLLMRSALALCGLLLLAPLLRLRWPRGRAAVLQALATGCVLLGAYQIFYLLALNTQVTPGVMATVMGVQPILTVVLMERQRSWSRLFGLGLGLSGLIMVVYQGINLGGVSLMGMLFALLALSSMTFGSLVNVV
;
A
#
# COMPACT_ATOMS: atom_id res chain seq x y z
N MET A 1 15.90 -14.52 29.00
CA MET A 1 14.74 -15.42 28.90
C MET A 1 13.59 -14.59 28.32
N PHE A 2 13.32 -14.71 27.01
CA PHE A 2 12.26 -13.93 26.34
C PHE A 2 10.90 -14.46 26.81
N ALA A 3 10.30 -13.79 27.80
CA ALA A 3 8.92 -14.06 28.18
C ALA A 3 8.01 -13.55 27.06
N LEU A 4 7.64 -14.44 26.14
CA LEU A 4 6.63 -14.17 25.11
C LEU A 4 5.27 -13.99 25.81
N SER A 5 4.86 -12.75 26.03
CA SER A 5 3.53 -12.43 26.54
C SER A 5 2.48 -12.74 25.46
N LYS A 6 1.24 -13.08 25.87
CA LYS A 6 0.14 -13.32 24.92
C LYS A 6 -0.09 -12.14 23.97
N GLU A 7 0.13 -10.92 24.46
CA GLU A 7 0.04 -9.68 23.67
C GLU A 7 1.18 -9.55 22.65
N SER A 8 2.41 -9.92 23.03
CA SER A 8 3.55 -9.93 22.11
C SER A 8 3.34 -10.94 20.97
N VAL A 9 2.81 -12.13 21.29
CA VAL A 9 2.47 -13.15 20.28
C VAL A 9 1.33 -12.67 19.38
N ALA A 10 0.27 -12.08 19.93
CA ALA A 10 -0.85 -11.56 19.14
C ALA A 10 -0.43 -10.44 18.17
N SER A 11 0.45 -9.54 18.62
CA SER A 11 1.02 -8.47 17.78
C SER A 11 1.89 -9.05 16.65
N ALA A 12 2.74 -10.03 16.96
CA ALA A 12 3.59 -10.70 15.98
C ALA A 12 2.75 -11.44 14.92
N VAL A 13 1.69 -12.15 15.33
CA VAL A 13 0.75 -12.83 14.43
C VAL A 13 0.06 -11.83 13.51
N THR A 14 -0.49 -10.74 14.08
CA THR A 14 -1.20 -9.72 13.30
C THR A 14 -0.28 -9.05 12.28
N THR A 15 0.94 -8.71 12.69
CA THR A 15 1.95 -8.11 11.80
C THR A 15 2.36 -9.07 10.68
N SER A 16 2.58 -10.34 11.02
CA SER A 16 2.96 -11.37 10.03
C SER A 16 1.84 -11.62 9.03
N LEU A 17 0.59 -11.73 9.49
CA LEU A 17 -0.57 -11.86 8.62
C LEU A 17 -0.74 -10.65 7.70
N PHE A 18 -0.56 -9.44 8.22
CA PHE A 18 -0.59 -8.22 7.43
C PHE A 18 0.47 -8.26 6.31
N VAL A 19 1.72 -8.59 6.65
CA VAL A 19 2.82 -8.68 5.67
C VAL A 19 2.50 -9.73 4.60
N LEU A 20 2.08 -10.93 4.98
CA LEU A 20 1.75 -12.00 4.03
C LEU A 20 0.60 -11.62 3.09
N LEU A 21 -0.49 -11.09 3.65
CA LEU A 21 -1.65 -10.63 2.87
C LEU A 21 -1.25 -9.51 1.93
N TRP A 22 -0.48 -8.53 2.40
CA TRP A 22 -0.07 -7.39 1.59
C TRP A 22 0.90 -7.79 0.47
N SER A 23 1.93 -8.60 0.78
CA SER A 23 2.89 -9.10 -0.21
C SER A 23 2.23 -9.98 -1.27
N SER A 24 1.26 -10.84 -0.90
CA SER A 24 0.52 -11.66 -1.86
C SER A 24 -0.32 -10.81 -2.83
N GLY A 25 -0.83 -9.66 -2.38
CA GLY A 25 -1.64 -8.75 -3.20
C GLY A 25 -0.92 -8.27 -4.46
N ALA A 26 0.38 -8.01 -4.40
CA ALA A 26 1.18 -7.59 -5.55
C ALA A 26 1.29 -8.69 -6.61
N ILE A 27 1.45 -9.94 -6.16
CA ILE A 27 1.51 -11.13 -7.03
C ILE A 27 0.14 -11.38 -7.68
N VAL A 28 -0.92 -11.39 -6.88
CA VAL A 28 -2.30 -11.57 -7.35
C VAL A 28 -2.70 -10.47 -8.33
N SER A 29 -2.28 -9.22 -8.10
CA SER A 29 -2.57 -8.12 -9.02
C SER A 29 -1.89 -8.32 -10.37
N LYS A 30 -0.63 -8.75 -10.40
CA LYS A 30 0.05 -9.09 -11.65
C LYS A 30 -0.63 -10.25 -12.38
N LEU A 31 -1.02 -11.30 -11.65
CA LEU A 31 -1.75 -12.44 -12.23
C LEU A 31 -3.14 -12.03 -12.75
N GLY A 32 -3.85 -11.20 -12.01
CA GLY A 32 -5.16 -10.67 -12.42
C GLY A 32 -5.08 -9.86 -13.71
N LEU A 33 -4.03 -9.03 -13.85
CA LEU A 33 -3.77 -8.26 -15.07
C LEU A 33 -3.43 -9.13 -16.29
N ALA A 34 -3.02 -10.40 -16.09
CA ALA A 34 -2.84 -11.33 -17.20
C ALA A 34 -4.17 -11.78 -17.83
N HIS A 35 -5.29 -11.62 -17.12
CA HIS A 35 -6.61 -12.11 -17.54
C HIS A 35 -7.69 -11.02 -17.62
N ALA A 36 -7.42 -9.81 -17.11
CA ALA A 36 -8.38 -8.72 -17.08
C ALA A 36 -7.70 -7.36 -17.29
N SER A 37 -8.46 -6.39 -17.80
CA SER A 37 -7.98 -5.01 -17.87
C SER A 37 -7.80 -4.42 -16.45
N PRO A 38 -6.90 -3.43 -16.27
CA PRO A 38 -6.65 -2.81 -14.97
C PRO A 38 -7.92 -2.34 -14.25
N PHE A 39 -8.83 -1.70 -14.98
CA PHE A 39 -10.07 -1.17 -14.42
C PHE A 39 -11.08 -2.27 -14.08
N ALA A 40 -11.22 -3.30 -14.91
CA ALA A 40 -12.10 -4.42 -14.62
C ALA A 40 -11.62 -5.22 -13.40
N PHE A 41 -10.31 -5.48 -13.32
CA PHE A 41 -9.71 -6.12 -12.15
C PHE A 41 -9.90 -5.29 -10.89
N LEU A 42 -9.68 -3.97 -10.96
CA LEU A 42 -9.88 -3.08 -9.83
C LEU A 42 -11.34 -3.06 -9.36
N LEU A 43 -12.29 -2.96 -10.28
CA LEU A 43 -13.71 -2.94 -9.96
C LEU A 43 -14.14 -4.23 -9.26
N MET A 44 -13.75 -5.38 -9.80
CA MET A 44 -14.05 -6.69 -9.21
C MET A 44 -13.42 -6.82 -7.82
N ARG A 45 -12.15 -6.46 -7.67
CA ARG A 45 -11.44 -6.51 -6.39
C ARG A 45 -12.10 -5.62 -5.34
N SER A 46 -12.50 -4.40 -5.72
CA SER A 46 -13.18 -3.45 -4.84
C SER A 46 -14.61 -3.90 -4.50
N ALA A 47 -15.33 -4.52 -5.44
CA ALA A 47 -16.65 -5.09 -5.19
C ALA A 47 -16.57 -6.26 -4.20
N LEU A 48 -15.61 -7.18 -4.36
CA LEU A 48 -15.36 -8.28 -3.42
C LEU A 48 -15.00 -7.76 -2.02
N ALA A 49 -14.13 -6.76 -1.93
CA ALA A 49 -13.77 -6.14 -0.66
C ALA A 49 -14.98 -5.46 0.02
N LEU A 50 -15.82 -4.77 -0.75
CA LEU A 50 -17.04 -4.15 -0.25
C LEU A 50 -18.03 -5.21 0.27
N CYS A 51 -18.27 -6.28 -0.50
CA CYS A 51 -19.13 -7.38 -0.07
C CYS A 51 -18.61 -8.01 1.23
N GLY A 52 -17.30 -8.30 1.32
CA GLY A 52 -16.68 -8.83 2.54
C GLY A 52 -16.84 -7.89 3.74
N LEU A 53 -16.63 -6.59 3.53
CA LEU A 53 -16.82 -5.57 4.57
C LEU A 53 -18.27 -5.51 5.04
N LEU A 54 -19.25 -5.54 4.13
CA LEU A 54 -20.67 -5.51 4.48
C LEU A 54 -21.11 -6.75 5.26
N LEU A 55 -20.57 -7.93 4.92
CA LEU A 55 -20.82 -9.18 5.65
C LEU A 55 -20.20 -9.17 7.05
N LEU A 56 -18.99 -8.61 7.20
CA LEU A 56 -18.27 -8.56 8.48
C LEU A 56 -18.70 -7.38 9.37
N ALA A 57 -19.25 -6.32 8.80
CA ALA A 57 -19.66 -5.11 9.52
C ALA A 57 -20.54 -5.39 10.76
N PRO A 58 -21.59 -6.24 10.71
CA PRO A 58 -22.40 -6.55 11.89
C PRO A 58 -21.62 -7.34 12.95
N LEU A 59 -20.74 -8.27 12.55
CA LEU A 59 -19.91 -9.06 13.47
C LEU A 59 -18.90 -8.17 14.20
N LEU A 60 -18.29 -7.23 13.48
CA LEU A 60 -17.28 -6.31 13.99
C LEU A 60 -17.87 -5.05 14.67
N ARG A 61 -19.19 -4.89 14.66
CA ARG A 61 -19.92 -3.74 15.22
C ARG A 61 -19.34 -2.40 14.73
N LEU A 62 -19.02 -2.33 13.43
CA LEU A 62 -18.39 -1.15 12.85
C LEU A 62 -19.27 0.09 13.01
N ARG A 63 -18.65 1.19 13.45
CA ARG A 63 -19.32 2.49 13.57
C ARG A 63 -19.27 3.20 12.23
N TRP A 64 -20.43 3.49 11.67
CA TRP A 64 -20.56 4.27 10.45
C TRP A 64 -20.20 5.75 10.72
N PRO A 65 -19.54 6.43 9.77
CA PRO A 65 -19.25 7.86 9.90
C PRO A 65 -20.56 8.63 10.05
N ARG A 66 -20.62 9.49 11.07
CA ARG A 66 -21.80 10.33 11.36
C ARG A 66 -21.47 11.80 11.11
N GLY A 67 -22.29 12.46 10.29
CA GLY A 67 -22.13 13.87 9.94
C GLY A 67 -21.50 14.08 8.56
N ARG A 68 -21.88 15.19 7.91
CA ARG A 68 -21.46 15.52 6.54
C ARG A 68 -19.94 15.61 6.39
N ALA A 69 -19.25 16.20 7.36
CA ALA A 69 -17.79 16.34 7.35
C ALA A 69 -17.08 14.97 7.37
N ALA A 70 -17.48 14.08 8.28
CA ALA A 70 -16.90 12.74 8.39
C ALA A 70 -17.15 11.89 7.13
N VAL A 71 -18.33 12.00 6.54
CA VAL A 71 -18.65 11.32 5.26
C VAL A 71 -17.79 11.88 4.13
N LEU A 72 -17.66 13.20 4.02
CA LEU A 72 -16.85 13.82 2.96
C LEU A 72 -15.37 13.47 3.09
N GLN A 73 -14.83 13.45 4.31
CA GLN A 73 -13.46 13.01 4.58
C GLN A 73 -13.27 11.52 4.22
N ALA A 74 -14.20 10.65 4.62
CA ALA A 74 -14.13 9.23 4.27
C ALA A 74 -14.19 9.01 2.74
N LEU A 75 -15.04 9.75 2.03
CA LEU A 75 -15.12 9.72 0.57
C LEU A 75 -13.82 10.25 -0.06
N ALA A 76 -13.26 11.36 0.42
CA ALA A 76 -12.02 11.92 -0.10
C ALA A 76 -10.85 10.95 0.08
N THR A 77 -10.65 10.43 1.29
CA THR A 77 -9.63 9.43 1.61
C THR A 77 -9.84 8.15 0.79
N GLY A 78 -11.09 7.69 0.67
CA GLY A 78 -11.45 6.53 -0.15
C GLY A 78 -11.14 6.72 -1.63
N CYS A 79 -11.50 7.86 -2.21
CA CYS A 79 -11.19 8.18 -3.61
C CYS A 79 -9.69 8.15 -3.88
N VAL A 80 -8.87 8.64 -2.95
CA VAL A 80 -7.41 8.67 -3.11
C VAL A 80 -6.80 7.28 -2.90
N LEU A 81 -7.12 6.59 -1.80
CA LEU A 81 -6.47 5.35 -1.40
C LEU A 81 -7.07 4.09 -2.05
N LEU A 82 -8.38 4.07 -2.32
CA LEU A 82 -9.04 2.93 -2.97
C LEU A 82 -9.18 3.14 -4.48
N GLY A 83 -9.20 4.40 -4.94
CA GLY A 83 -9.29 4.77 -6.35
C GLY A 83 -7.93 5.12 -6.95
N ALA A 84 -7.49 6.37 -6.79
CA ALA A 84 -6.33 6.94 -7.50
C ALA A 84 -5.04 6.12 -7.33
N TYR A 85 -4.66 5.82 -6.08
CA TYR A 85 -3.50 4.98 -5.78
C TYR A 85 -3.57 3.63 -6.52
N GLN A 86 -4.72 2.96 -6.48
CA GLN A 86 -4.89 1.63 -7.05
C GLN A 86 -4.91 1.65 -8.58
N ILE A 87 -5.51 2.67 -9.18
CA ILE A 87 -5.49 2.87 -10.64
C ILE A 87 -4.04 3.02 -11.11
N PHE A 88 -3.28 3.93 -10.51
CA PHE A 88 -1.89 4.14 -10.91
C PHE A 88 -1.01 2.93 -10.61
N TYR A 89 -1.24 2.23 -9.50
CA TYR A 89 -0.53 1.00 -9.17
C TYR A 89 -0.73 -0.08 -10.24
N LEU A 90 -1.99 -0.33 -10.65
CA LEU A 90 -2.30 -1.33 -11.67
C LEU A 90 -1.83 -0.91 -13.07
N LEU A 91 -1.89 0.38 -13.40
CA LEU A 91 -1.36 0.89 -14.67
C LEU A 91 0.17 0.75 -14.76
N ALA A 92 0.88 0.96 -13.64
CA ALA A 92 2.32 0.70 -13.59
C ALA A 92 2.63 -0.78 -13.86
N LEU A 93 1.92 -1.70 -13.21
CA LEU A 93 2.08 -3.14 -13.46
C LEU A 93 1.73 -3.52 -14.91
N ASN A 94 0.67 -2.93 -15.48
CA ASN A 94 0.25 -3.16 -16.85
C ASN A 94 1.25 -2.63 -17.89
N THR A 95 2.06 -1.63 -17.53
CA THR A 95 3.12 -1.04 -18.37
C THR A 95 4.48 -1.70 -18.12
N GLN A 96 4.49 -2.99 -17.74
CA GLN A 96 5.67 -3.83 -17.55
C GLN A 96 6.52 -3.53 -16.30
N VAL A 97 6.05 -2.69 -15.38
CA VAL A 97 6.75 -2.54 -14.09
C VAL A 97 6.54 -3.80 -13.26
N THR A 98 7.63 -4.37 -12.74
CA THR A 98 7.52 -5.58 -11.93
C THR A 98 6.96 -5.28 -10.53
N PRO A 99 6.26 -6.24 -9.88
CA PRO A 99 5.83 -6.12 -8.49
C PRO A 99 6.96 -5.77 -7.53
N GLY A 100 8.18 -6.26 -7.80
CA GLY A 100 9.38 -5.92 -7.05
C GLY A 100 9.68 -4.41 -7.13
N VAL A 101 9.75 -3.84 -8.33
CA VAL A 101 9.98 -2.38 -8.49
C VAL A 101 8.90 -1.59 -7.78
N MET A 102 7.63 -1.99 -7.94
CA MET A 102 6.53 -1.34 -7.23
C MET A 102 6.70 -1.41 -5.71
N ALA A 103 7.10 -2.55 -5.16
CA ALA A 103 7.36 -2.68 -3.72
C ALA A 103 8.47 -1.73 -3.26
N THR A 104 9.56 -1.60 -4.02
CA THR A 104 10.63 -0.64 -3.73
C THR A 104 10.14 0.81 -3.75
N VAL A 105 9.41 1.21 -4.79
CA VAL A 105 8.89 2.58 -4.90
C VAL A 105 7.90 2.88 -3.77
N MET A 106 6.98 1.97 -3.47
CA MET A 106 6.04 2.15 -2.35
C MET A 106 6.74 2.15 -1.00
N GLY A 107 7.83 1.38 -0.85
CA GLY A 107 8.68 1.34 0.35
C GLY A 107 9.35 2.67 0.70
N VAL A 108 9.35 3.64 -0.22
CA VAL A 108 9.83 5.01 0.04
C VAL A 108 8.84 5.83 0.88
N GLN A 109 7.55 5.47 0.87
CA GLN A 109 6.48 6.23 1.53
C GLN A 109 6.81 6.60 3.00
N PRO A 110 7.31 5.70 3.87
CA PRO A 110 7.57 6.05 5.27
C PRO A 110 8.63 7.16 5.42
N ILE A 111 9.61 7.20 4.52
CA ILE A 111 10.62 8.26 4.48
C ILE A 111 9.95 9.59 4.12
N LEU A 112 9.10 9.60 3.10
CA LEU A 112 8.35 10.79 2.70
C LEU A 112 7.45 11.29 3.84
N THR A 113 6.71 10.40 4.49
CA THR A 113 5.85 10.76 5.61
C THR A 113 6.64 11.40 6.75
N VAL A 114 7.79 10.84 7.14
CA VAL A 114 8.67 11.43 8.16
C VAL A 114 9.18 12.80 7.73
N VAL A 115 9.66 12.93 6.48
CA VAL A 115 10.20 14.20 5.97
C VAL A 115 9.12 15.30 5.94
N LEU A 116 7.88 14.95 5.60
CA LEU A 116 6.77 15.90 5.45
C LEU A 116 6.09 16.26 6.78
N MET A 117 5.92 15.32 7.71
CA MET A 117 5.19 15.55 8.97
C MET A 117 6.10 15.86 10.16
N GLU A 118 7.29 15.27 10.23
CA GLU A 118 8.10 15.35 11.45
C GLU A 118 9.01 16.58 11.44
N ARG A 119 8.71 17.55 12.32
CA ARG A 119 9.52 18.77 12.50
C ARG A 119 10.90 18.48 13.13
N GLN A 120 11.01 17.45 13.97
CA GLN A 120 12.23 17.04 14.67
C GLN A 120 12.73 15.74 14.06
N ARG A 121 13.43 15.82 12.93
CA ARG A 121 13.92 14.64 12.21
C ARG A 121 15.09 14.00 12.97
N SER A 122 14.85 12.85 13.59
CA SER A 122 15.94 12.06 14.18
C SER A 122 16.79 11.42 13.09
N TRP A 123 18.08 11.76 13.06
CA TRP A 123 19.06 11.16 12.13
C TRP A 123 19.09 9.63 12.23
N SER A 124 18.94 9.07 13.43
CA SER A 124 18.90 7.62 13.65
C SER A 124 17.70 6.95 12.98
N ARG A 125 16.53 7.62 12.96
CA ARG A 125 15.33 7.11 12.29
C ARG A 125 15.47 7.14 10.77
N LEU A 126 15.98 8.26 10.23
CA LEU A 126 16.27 8.37 8.79
C LEU A 126 17.29 7.34 8.33
N PHE A 127 18.32 7.09 9.14
CA PHE A 127 19.32 6.07 8.86
C PHE A 127 18.72 4.65 8.86
N GLY A 128 17.92 4.30 9.87
CA GLY A 128 17.24 3.00 9.92
C GLY A 128 16.29 2.77 8.73
N LEU A 129 15.54 3.81 8.33
CA LEU A 129 14.70 3.76 7.12
C LEU A 129 15.53 3.61 5.84
N GLY A 130 16.66 4.33 5.74
CA GLY A 130 17.59 4.22 4.62
C GLY A 130 18.19 2.82 4.50
N LEU A 131 18.58 2.20 5.62
CA LEU A 131 19.04 0.82 5.65
C LEU A 131 17.94 -0.16 5.21
N GLY A 132 16.71 -0.01 5.73
CA GLY A 132 15.57 -0.84 5.32
C GLY A 132 15.27 -0.73 3.82
N LEU A 133 15.29 0.48 3.28
CA LEU A 133 15.09 0.72 1.84
C LEU A 133 16.23 0.12 1.01
N SER A 134 17.47 0.22 1.48
CA SER A 134 18.63 -0.36 0.79
C SER A 134 18.54 -1.89 0.70
N GLY A 135 18.13 -2.55 1.79
CA GLY A 135 17.83 -3.98 1.79
C GLY A 135 16.72 -4.35 0.81
N LEU A 136 15.65 -3.56 0.75
CA LEU A 136 14.56 -3.74 -0.20
C LEU A 136 15.04 -3.61 -1.66
N ILE A 137 15.87 -2.60 -1.96
CA ILE A 137 16.48 -2.43 -3.29
C ILE A 137 17.31 -3.66 -3.65
N MET A 138 18.15 -4.17 -2.75
CA MET A 138 18.96 -5.38 -3.01
C MET A 138 18.11 -6.60 -3.34
N VAL A 139 17.02 -6.82 -2.59
CA VAL A 139 16.08 -7.93 -2.84
C VAL A 139 15.42 -7.80 -4.21
N VAL A 140 15.09 -6.58 -4.63
CA VAL A 140 14.35 -6.31 -5.86
C VAL A 140 15.25 -6.18 -7.09
N TYR A 141 16.51 -5.77 -6.93
CA TYR A 141 17.44 -5.48 -8.04
C TYR A 141 17.58 -6.68 -9.01
N GLN A 142 17.60 -7.91 -8.48
CA GLN A 142 17.62 -9.13 -9.31
C GLN A 142 16.38 -9.24 -10.21
N GLY A 143 15.22 -8.74 -9.76
CA GLY A 143 13.97 -8.74 -10.52
C GLY A 143 13.87 -7.65 -11.60
N ILE A 144 14.71 -6.60 -11.55
CA ILE A 144 14.73 -5.50 -12.53
C ILE A 144 15.49 -5.91 -13.79
N ASN A 145 16.58 -6.64 -13.63
CA ASN A 145 17.47 -7.05 -14.73
C ASN A 145 16.79 -8.00 -15.74
N LEU A 146 15.62 -8.54 -15.39
CA LEU A 146 14.87 -9.52 -16.17
C LEU A 146 13.71 -8.93 -16.99
N GLY A 147 13.28 -7.68 -16.74
CA GLY A 147 12.01 -7.16 -17.28
C GLY A 147 12.05 -5.79 -17.97
N GLY A 148 13.15 -5.04 -17.85
CA GLY A 148 13.19 -3.64 -18.29
C GLY A 148 12.23 -2.75 -17.48
N VAL A 149 12.42 -1.43 -17.55
CA VAL A 149 11.58 -0.47 -16.84
C VAL A 149 11.00 0.52 -17.85
N SER A 150 9.67 0.53 -17.99
CA SER A 150 8.97 1.51 -18.83
C SER A 150 8.99 2.88 -18.15
N LEU A 151 9.36 3.92 -18.90
CA LEU A 151 9.28 5.31 -18.42
C LEU A 151 7.84 5.67 -17.99
N MET A 152 6.86 5.29 -18.81
CA MET A 152 5.44 5.53 -18.51
C MET A 152 4.99 4.78 -17.25
N GLY A 153 5.49 3.56 -17.06
CA GLY A 153 5.19 2.78 -15.86
C GLY A 153 5.80 3.38 -14.59
N MET A 154 7.00 3.96 -14.68
CA MET A 154 7.60 4.68 -13.56
C MET A 154 6.83 5.96 -13.22
N LEU A 155 6.31 6.69 -14.22
CA LEU A 155 5.43 7.83 -13.95
C LEU A 155 4.18 7.39 -13.18
N PHE A 156 3.54 6.28 -13.57
CA PHE A 156 2.42 5.73 -12.82
C PHE A 156 2.82 5.26 -11.42
N ALA A 157 4.00 4.64 -11.25
CA ALA A 157 4.49 4.25 -9.94
C ALA A 157 4.69 5.47 -9.01
N LEU A 158 5.22 6.58 -9.52
CA LEU A 158 5.38 7.83 -8.77
C LEU A 158 4.04 8.51 -8.46
N LEU A 159 3.08 8.47 -9.38
CA LEU A 159 1.72 8.95 -9.13
C LEU A 159 1.00 8.10 -8.07
N ALA A 160 1.21 6.77 -8.08
CA ALA A 160 0.72 5.87 -7.05
C ALA A 160 1.33 6.21 -5.68
N LEU A 161 2.66 6.41 -5.62
CA LEU A 161 3.37 6.79 -4.39
C LEU A 161 2.86 8.11 -3.83
N SER A 162 2.72 9.11 -4.69
CA SER A 162 2.20 10.43 -4.33
C SER A 162 0.78 10.31 -3.78
N SER A 163 -0.10 9.60 -4.48
CA SER A 163 -1.49 9.37 -4.06
C SER A 163 -1.56 8.66 -2.71
N MET A 164 -0.77 7.60 -2.52
CA MET A 164 -0.73 6.85 -1.26
C MET A 164 -0.22 7.73 -0.11
N THR A 165 0.80 8.55 -0.35
CA THR A 165 1.35 9.49 0.63
C THR A 165 0.31 10.53 1.02
N PHE A 166 -0.25 11.28 0.06
CA PHE A 166 -1.26 12.30 0.35
C PHE A 166 -2.51 11.71 1.01
N GLY A 167 -3.02 10.58 0.52
CA GLY A 167 -4.18 9.92 1.12
C GLY A 167 -3.92 9.48 2.57
N SER A 168 -2.72 9.01 2.87
CA SER A 168 -2.34 8.68 4.25
C SER A 168 -2.25 9.92 5.15
N LEU A 169 -1.76 11.04 4.64
CA LEU A 169 -1.67 12.30 5.39
C LEU A 169 -3.07 12.87 5.69
N VAL A 170 -3.97 12.88 4.70
CA VAL A 170 -5.36 13.35 4.87
C VAL A 170 -6.16 12.45 5.83
N ASN A 171 -5.80 11.17 5.92
CA ASN A 171 -6.45 10.24 6.85
C ASN A 171 -5.99 10.41 8.31
N VAL A 172 -4.80 10.99 8.52
CA VAL A 172 -4.20 11.17 9.85
C VAL A 172 -4.58 12.53 10.48
N VAL A 173 -5.08 13.47 9.67
CA VAL A 173 -5.56 14.80 10.08
C VAL A 173 -7.07 14.78 10.28
#